data_AF-A0AAV7N3A6-F1
#
_entry.id   AF-A0AAV7N3A6-F1
#
_cell.length_a   1.000
_cell.length_b   1.000
_cell.length_c   1.000
_cell.angle_alpha   90.00
_cell.angle_beta   90.00
_cell.angle_gamma   90.00
#
_symmetry.space_group_name_H-M   'P 1'
#
loop_
_entity.id
_entity.type
_entity.pdbx_description
1 polymer ?
#
loop_
_entity_poly.entity_id
_entity_poly.type
_entity_poly.pdbx_seq_one_letter_code
_entity_poly.pdbx_strand_id
1 'polypeptide(L)'
;MDRILAPAPFLQTAGTPPVDWQTWKETFEAYLEAIEGDTFTAKKKKALLIYNLGTEGRKIPLPLEMVSSLTVDEDGVESTSTVDEYASIISTLDKRFNPRKNIVLERHKFLQRTQIPGESIDDFVVALVRW
;
A
#
# COMPACT_ATOMS: atom_id res chain seq x y z
N MET A 1 -18.79 -2.66 -23.03
CA MET A 1 -18.04 -2.92 -21.79
C MET A 1 -16.79 -2.08 -21.86
N ASP A 2 -16.79 -0.93 -21.20
CA ASP A 2 -15.57 -0.13 -21.09
C ASP A 2 -14.54 -0.96 -20.34
N ARG A 3 -13.38 -1.18 -20.98
CA ARG A 3 -12.27 -1.88 -20.36
C ARG A 3 -11.62 -0.92 -19.39
N ILE A 4 -12.02 -1.00 -18.13
CA ILE A 4 -11.38 -0.26 -17.05
C ILE A 4 -9.96 -0.81 -16.90
N LEU A 5 -8.99 0.06 -17.12
CA LEU A 5 -7.58 -0.33 -17.12
C LEU A 5 -7.12 -0.57 -15.68
N ALA A 6 -6.46 -1.71 -15.47
CA ALA A 6 -5.84 -2.02 -14.19
C ALA A 6 -4.75 -0.97 -13.86
N PRO A 7 -4.57 -0.62 -12.58
CA PRO A 7 -3.54 0.32 -12.17
C PRO A 7 -2.15 -0.20 -12.51
N ALA A 8 -1.20 0.72 -12.69
CA ALA A 8 0.19 0.35 -12.92
C ALA A 8 0.73 -0.45 -11.71
N PRO A 9 1.60 -1.45 -11.93
CA PRO A 9 2.14 -2.23 -10.84
C PRO A 9 2.93 -1.38 -9.84
N PHE A 10 2.67 -1.53 -8.55
CA PHE A 10 3.31 -0.70 -7.50
C PHE A 10 4.83 -0.93 -7.43
N LEU A 11 5.26 -2.19 -7.38
CA LEU A 11 6.65 -2.61 -7.25
C LEU A 11 7.01 -3.63 -8.33
N GLN A 12 7.13 -3.16 -9.56
CA GLN A 12 7.59 -3.99 -10.68
C GLN A 12 9.11 -4.23 -10.62
N THR A 13 9.89 -3.24 -10.23
CA THR A 13 11.36 -3.30 -10.19
C THR A 13 11.86 -3.07 -8.75
N ALA A 14 13.04 -3.62 -8.44
CA ALA A 14 13.66 -3.38 -7.15
C ALA A 14 14.06 -1.90 -7.03
N GLY A 15 13.60 -1.23 -5.97
CA GLY A 15 13.90 0.18 -5.74
C GLY A 15 12.69 0.97 -5.23
N THR A 16 12.76 2.29 -5.40
CA THR A 16 11.70 3.22 -5.00
C THR A 16 10.52 3.09 -5.96
N PRO A 17 9.28 2.86 -5.46
CA PRO A 17 8.10 2.84 -6.31
C PRO A 17 7.89 4.19 -7.01
N PRO A 18 7.28 4.20 -8.21
CA PRO A 18 7.09 5.43 -9.00
C PRO A 18 6.11 6.42 -8.34
N VAL A 19 5.22 5.92 -7.49
CA VAL A 19 4.24 6.68 -6.72
C VAL A 19 4.31 6.28 -5.26
N ASP A 20 3.87 7.16 -4.36
CA ASP A 20 3.75 6.80 -2.95
C ASP A 20 2.64 5.75 -2.75
N TRP A 21 2.75 5.00 -1.66
CA TRP A 21 1.82 3.92 -1.36
C TRP A 21 0.38 4.38 -1.16
N GLN A 22 0.17 5.56 -0.58
CA GLN A 22 -1.18 6.05 -0.29
C GLN A 22 -1.90 6.42 -1.59
N THR A 23 -1.25 7.20 -2.45
CA THR A 23 -1.76 7.54 -3.79
C THR A 23 -2.02 6.30 -4.64
N TRP A 24 -1.12 5.31 -4.59
CA TRP A 24 -1.32 4.05 -5.30
C TRP A 24 -2.51 3.26 -4.75
N LYS A 25 -2.63 3.16 -3.42
CA LYS A 25 -3.72 2.46 -2.74
C LYS A 25 -5.07 3.08 -3.08
N GLU A 26 -5.19 4.41 -3.05
CA GLU A 26 -6.40 5.13 -3.46
C GLU A 26 -6.76 4.83 -4.92
N THR A 27 -5.76 4.79 -5.82
CA THR A 27 -5.98 4.42 -7.23
C THR A 27 -6.44 2.96 -7.38
N PHE A 28 -5.89 2.05 -6.57
CA PHE A 28 -6.29 0.64 -6.58
C PHE A 28 -7.70 0.43 -6.01
N GLU A 29 -8.08 1.17 -4.97
CA GLU A 29 -9.44 1.15 -4.40
C GLU A 29 -10.46 1.69 -5.41
N ALA A 30 -10.16 2.80 -6.08
CA ALA A 30 -10.99 3.33 -7.16
C ALA A 30 -11.14 2.33 -8.33
N TYR A 31 -10.07 1.60 -8.67
CA TYR A 31 -10.13 0.52 -9.66
C TYR A 31 -11.04 -0.62 -9.20
N LEU A 32 -10.96 -1.03 -7.93
CA LEU A 32 -11.83 -2.05 -7.37
C LEU A 32 -13.30 -1.60 -7.40
N GLU A 33 -13.60 -0.36 -7.03
CA GLU A 33 -14.96 0.18 -7.10
C GLU A 33 -15.49 0.18 -8.54
N ALA A 34 -14.66 0.60 -9.50
CA ALA A 34 -15.03 0.70 -10.90
C ALA A 34 -15.34 -0.67 -11.55
N ILE A 35 -14.72 -1.76 -11.09
CA ILE A 35 -15.01 -3.13 -11.55
C ILE A 35 -16.09 -3.85 -10.72
N GLU A 36 -16.86 -3.11 -9.91
CA GLU A 36 -17.85 -3.64 -8.96
C GLU A 36 -17.24 -4.66 -7.98
N GLY A 37 -16.01 -4.37 -7.54
CA GLY A 37 -15.18 -5.21 -6.71
C GLY A 37 -15.78 -5.53 -5.35
N ASP A 38 -16.79 -4.78 -4.90
CA ASP A 38 -17.55 -5.08 -3.68
C ASP A 38 -18.23 -6.44 -3.73
N THR A 39 -18.59 -6.93 -4.92
CA THR A 39 -19.16 -8.26 -5.13
C THR A 39 -18.12 -9.38 -5.06
N PHE A 40 -16.83 -9.06 -5.02
CA PHE A 40 -15.77 -10.06 -5.10
C PHE A 40 -15.45 -10.67 -3.73
N THR A 41 -15.28 -11.99 -3.70
CA THR A 41 -14.78 -12.72 -2.53
C THR A 41 -13.40 -12.18 -2.11
N ALA A 42 -13.11 -12.21 -0.80
CA ALA A 42 -11.82 -11.79 -0.24
C ALA A 42 -10.61 -12.42 -0.98
N LYS A 43 -10.71 -13.70 -1.38
CA LYS A 43 -9.71 -14.41 -2.17
C LYS A 43 -9.42 -13.74 -3.53
N LYS A 44 -10.45 -13.23 -4.21
CA LYS A 44 -10.31 -12.55 -5.51
C LYS A 44 -9.75 -11.14 -5.33
N LYS A 45 -10.19 -10.39 -4.32
CA LYS A 45 -9.61 -9.08 -3.95
C LYS A 45 -8.12 -9.21 -3.64
N LYS A 46 -7.73 -10.23 -2.86
CA LYS A 46 -6.34 -10.59 -2.58
C LYS A 46 -5.53 -10.92 -3.83
N ALA A 47 -6.07 -11.77 -4.71
CA ALA A 47 -5.38 -12.14 -5.94
C ALA A 47 -5.13 -10.91 -6.84
N LEU A 48 -6.12 -10.01 -6.95
CA LEU A 48 -5.98 -8.74 -7.66
C LEU A 48 -4.95 -7.83 -7.01
N LEU A 49 -4.93 -7.73 -5.68
CA LEU A 49 -3.94 -6.94 -4.96
C LEU A 49 -2.53 -7.44 -5.25
N ILE A 50 -2.27 -8.74 -5.09
CA ILE A 50 -0.97 -9.38 -5.34
C ILE A 50 -0.57 -9.25 -6.82
N TYR A 51 -1.54 -9.28 -7.74
CA TYR A 51 -1.29 -9.08 -9.16
C TYR A 51 -0.79 -7.66 -9.43
N ASN A 52 -1.48 -6.65 -8.91
CA ASN A 52 -1.17 -5.23 -9.10
C ASN A 52 -0.01 -4.73 -8.22
N LEU A 53 0.43 -5.49 -7.21
CA LEU A 53 1.60 -5.13 -6.41
C LEU A 53 2.92 -5.25 -7.18
N GLY A 54 2.94 -5.99 -8.29
CA GLY A 54 4.13 -6.19 -9.13
C GLY A 54 5.06 -7.30 -8.64
N THR A 55 6.06 -7.64 -9.45
CA THR A 55 6.96 -8.79 -9.23
C THR A 55 7.79 -8.72 -7.96
N GLU A 56 8.27 -7.55 -7.56
CA GLU A 56 9.00 -7.38 -6.29
C GLU A 56 8.03 -7.29 -5.11
N GLY A 57 6.85 -6.70 -5.32
CA GLY A 57 5.77 -6.68 -4.35
C GLY A 57 5.36 -8.06 -3.85
N ARG A 58 5.34 -9.06 -4.76
CA ARG A 58 5.03 -10.46 -4.44
C ARG A 58 6.06 -11.15 -3.55
N LYS A 59 7.29 -10.65 -3.51
CA LYS A 59 8.36 -11.21 -2.65
C LYS A 59 8.26 -10.77 -1.20
N ILE A 60 7.36 -9.82 -0.90
CA ILE A 60 7.16 -9.33 0.46
C ILE A 60 6.51 -10.46 1.27
N PRO A 61 7.06 -10.81 2.44
CA PRO A 61 6.42 -11.76 3.34
C PRO A 61 5.12 -11.14 3.86
N LEU A 62 4.02 -11.49 3.22
CA LEU A 62 2.68 -11.14 3.67
C LEU A 62 2.29 -12.06 4.83
N PRO A 63 1.37 -11.65 5.74
CA PRO A 63 0.92 -12.46 6.87
C PRO A 63 0.20 -13.78 6.50
N LEU A 64 0.26 -14.20 5.24
CA LEU A 64 -0.42 -15.36 4.69
C LEU A 64 -0.04 -16.67 5.38
N GLU A 65 1.11 -16.72 6.06
CA GLU A 65 1.50 -17.87 6.88
C GLU A 65 0.79 -17.93 8.24
N MET A 66 0.15 -16.84 8.68
CA MET A 66 -0.51 -16.75 9.99
C MET A 66 -1.99 -17.19 9.97
N VAL A 67 -2.60 -17.28 8.78
CA VAL A 67 -4.03 -17.63 8.59
C VAL A 67 -4.24 -19.08 8.12
N SER A 68 -3.16 -19.83 7.90
CA SER A 68 -3.22 -21.28 7.62
C SER A 68 -3.48 -22.14 8.86
N SER A 69 -3.68 -21.53 10.03
CA SER A 69 -4.17 -22.26 11.21
C SER A 69 -5.69 -22.37 11.11
N LEU A 70 -6.15 -23.34 10.33
CA LEU A 70 -7.50 -23.88 10.42
C LEU A 70 -7.72 -24.36 11.86
N THR A 71 -8.36 -23.56 12.71
CA THR A 71 -9.04 -24.11 13.89
C THR A 71 -10.33 -24.71 13.40
N VAL A 72 -10.38 -26.04 13.40
CA VAL A 72 -11.62 -26.79 13.25
C VAL A 72 -12.28 -26.74 14.62
N ASP A 73 -13.27 -25.88 14.81
CA ASP A 73 -14.12 -25.94 16.00
C ASP A 73 -15.12 -27.09 15.81
N GLU A 74 -15.21 -27.98 16.80
CA GLU A 74 -16.02 -29.22 16.78
C GLU A 74 -17.54 -29.01 16.91
N ASP A 75 -18.03 -27.78 17.01
CA ASP A 75 -19.47 -27.50 17.09
C ASP A 75 -19.90 -26.66 15.90
N GLY A 76 -20.70 -27.26 15.02
CA GLY A 76 -21.20 -26.73 13.74
C GLY A 76 -22.11 -25.50 13.86
N VAL A 77 -21.56 -24.40 14.36
CA VAL A 77 -22.12 -23.06 14.30
C VAL A 77 -21.04 -22.17 13.69
N GLU A 78 -21.20 -21.87 12.39
CA GLU A 78 -20.35 -20.94 11.66
C GLU A 78 -20.47 -19.52 12.23
N SER A 79 -19.85 -19.28 13.39
CA SER A 79 -19.55 -17.94 13.87
C SER A 79 -18.25 -17.52 13.20
N THR A 80 -18.34 -17.23 11.90
CA THR A 80 -17.24 -16.72 11.10
C THR A 80 -16.88 -15.31 11.59
N SER A 81 -16.07 -15.24 12.64
CA SER A 81 -15.26 -14.05 12.91
C SER A 81 -14.10 -14.06 11.91
N THR A 82 -14.43 -13.97 10.61
CA THR A 82 -13.43 -13.74 9.56
C THR A 82 -12.84 -12.37 9.82
N VAL A 83 -11.69 -12.34 10.48
CA VAL A 83 -10.76 -11.26 10.26
C VAL A 83 -10.56 -11.20 8.75
N ASP A 84 -11.06 -10.15 8.10
CA ASP A 84 -10.98 -10.00 6.66
C ASP A 84 -9.52 -10.14 6.22
N GLU A 85 -9.18 -11.27 5.59
CA GLU A 85 -7.79 -11.56 5.16
C GLU A 85 -7.22 -10.40 4.34
N TYR A 86 -8.08 -9.81 3.51
CA TYR A 86 -7.76 -8.63 2.71
C TYR A 86 -7.38 -7.42 3.59
N ALA A 87 -8.15 -7.12 4.64
CA ALA A 87 -7.88 -6.01 5.55
C ALA A 87 -6.57 -6.22 6.33
N SER A 88 -6.28 -7.46 6.74
CA SER A 88 -5.02 -7.80 7.43
C SER A 88 -3.80 -7.58 6.52
N ILE A 89 -3.90 -7.98 5.25
CA ILE A 89 -2.86 -7.77 4.24
C ILE A 89 -2.63 -6.27 4.00
N ILE A 90 -3.70 -5.50 3.78
CA ILE A 90 -3.63 -4.05 3.58
C ILE A 90 -2.99 -3.37 4.80
N SER A 91 -3.39 -3.73 6.02
CA SER A 91 -2.80 -3.17 7.25
C SER A 91 -1.29 -3.42 7.35
N THR A 92 -0.84 -4.60 6.93
CA THR A 92 0.58 -4.95 6.94
C THR A 92 1.36 -4.18 5.88
N LEU A 93 0.79 -4.03 4.69
CA LEU A 93 1.36 -3.21 3.62
C LEU A 93 1.40 -1.73 4.01
N ASP A 94 0.34 -1.20 4.62
CA ASP A 94 0.28 0.15 5.19
C ASP A 94 1.41 0.39 6.19
N LYS A 95 1.63 -0.53 7.14
CA LYS A 95 2.73 -0.42 8.11
C LYS A 95 4.11 -0.40 7.45
N ARG A 96 4.29 -1.14 6.36
CA ARG A 96 5.59 -1.27 5.68
C ARG A 96 5.89 -0.10 4.76
N PHE A 97 4.89 0.36 4.01
CA PHE A 97 5.06 1.39 2.99
C PHE A 97 4.68 2.79 3.44
N ASN A 98 3.98 2.91 4.57
CA ASN A 98 3.73 4.18 5.25
C ASN A 98 4.38 4.17 6.64
N PRO A 99 5.73 4.09 6.74
CA PRO A 99 6.39 4.18 8.03
C PRO A 99 6.06 5.54 8.65
N ARG A 100 5.76 5.55 9.96
CA ARG A 100 5.49 6.80 10.69
C ARG A 100 6.68 7.75 10.52
N LYS A 101 6.48 8.87 9.84
CA LYS A 101 7.45 9.95 9.77
C LYS A 101 7.66 10.50 11.18
N ASN A 102 8.90 10.52 11.66
CA ASN A 102 9.22 11.15 12.94
C ASN A 102 9.17 12.67 12.75
N ILE A 103 8.09 13.30 13.22
CA ILE A 103 7.85 14.74 13.10
C ILE A 103 9.03 15.55 13.65
N VAL A 104 9.68 15.10 14.73
CA VAL A 104 10.83 15.80 15.32
C VAL A 104 12.03 15.76 14.37
N LEU A 105 12.29 14.60 13.77
CA LEU A 105 13.36 14.42 12.78
C LEU A 105 13.10 15.28 11.54
N GLU A 106 11.89 15.29 11.01
CA GLU A 106 11.52 16.08 9.83
C GLU A 106 11.60 17.59 10.12
N ARG A 107 11.11 18.05 11.28
CA ARG A 107 11.27 19.44 11.72
C ARG A 107 12.74 19.82 11.88
N HIS A 108 13.56 18.93 12.43
CA HIS A 108 14.98 19.17 12.57
C HIS A 108 15.67 19.30 11.20
N LYS A 109 15.36 18.42 10.24
CA LYS A 109 15.85 18.54 8.85
C LYS A 109 15.43 19.85 8.20
N PHE A 110 14.17 20.26 8.39
CA PHE A 110 13.65 21.53 7.88
C PHE A 110 14.42 22.72 8.45
N LEU A 111 14.62 22.77 9.77
CA LEU A 111 15.36 23.86 10.43
C LEU A 111 16.85 23.88 10.05
N GLN A 112 17.43 22.73 9.71
CA GLN A 112 18.82 22.63 9.27
C GLN A 112 19.01 22.91 7.77
N ARG A 113 17.94 23.06 7.00
CA ARG A 113 18.04 23.24 5.55
C ARG A 113 18.50 24.67 5.22
N THR A 114 19.69 24.77 4.63
CA THR A 114 20.27 26.01 4.10
C THR A 114 20.44 25.90 2.59
N GLN A 115 20.24 26.98 1.84
CA GLN A 115 20.41 27.00 0.38
C GLN A 115 21.83 26.58 0.00
N ILE A 116 21.95 25.65 -0.95
CA ILE A 116 23.25 25.12 -1.38
C ILE A 116 23.87 26.10 -2.41
N PRO A 117 25.20 26.29 -2.43
CA PRO A 117 25.84 27.08 -3.47
C PRO A 117 25.49 26.54 -4.88
N GLY A 118 24.88 27.39 -5.72
CA GLY A 118 24.44 27.03 -7.07
C GLY A 118 23.00 26.53 -7.18
N GLU A 119 22.27 26.39 -6.07
CA GLU A 119 20.84 26.07 -6.07
C GLU A 119 19.98 27.31 -6.35
N SER A 120 18.98 27.19 -7.23
CA SER A 120 18.01 28.26 -7.48
C SER A 120 17.16 28.54 -6.24
N ILE A 121 16.68 29.78 -6.09
CA ILE A 121 15.74 30.13 -5.02
C ILE A 121 14.44 29.33 -5.16
N ASP A 122 13.96 29.11 -6.38
CA ASP A 122 12.73 28.35 -6.63
C ASP A 122 12.88 26.89 -6.17
N ASP A 123 14.02 26.25 -6.50
CA ASP A 123 14.31 24.89 -6.08
C ASP A 123 14.43 24.79 -4.55
N PHE A 124 15.06 25.78 -3.92
CA PHE A 124 15.16 25.85 -2.47
C PHE A 124 13.79 26.00 -1.79
N VAL A 125 12.93 26.87 -2.31
CA VAL A 125 11.56 27.07 -1.78
C VAL A 125 10.70 25.82 -2.01
N VAL A 126 10.75 25.22 -3.20
CA VAL A 126 10.07 23.94 -3.48
C VAL A 126 10.55 22.86 -2.53
N ALA A 127 11.86 22.79 -2.27
CA ALA A 127 12.42 21.85 -1.32
C ALA A 127 11.90 22.09 0.10
N LEU A 128 11.67 23.34 0.54
CA LEU A 128 11.10 23.65 1.86
C LEU A 128 9.60 23.35 1.98
N VAL A 129 8.85 23.40 0.88
CA VAL A 129 7.39 23.15 0.87
C VAL A 129 7.06 21.65 0.86
N ARG A 130 7.96 20.80 0.36
CA ARG A 130 7.71 19.36 0.13
C ARG A 130 7.87 18.45 1.37
N TRP A 131 7.87 19.01 2.58
CA TRP A 131 8.11 18.28 3.84
C TRP A 131 6.82 17.89 4.57
#